data_AF-A0A7Y8KXH6-F1
#
_entry.id   AF-A0A7Y8KXH6-F1
#
_cell.length_a   1.000
_cell.length_b   1.000
_cell.length_c   1.000
_cell.angle_alpha   90.00
_cell.angle_beta   90.00
_cell.angle_gamma   90.00
#
_symmetry.space_group_name_H-M   'P 1'
#
loop_
_entity.id
_entity.type
_entity.pdbx_description
1 polymer ?
#
loop_
_entity_poly.entity_id
_entity_poly.type
_entity_poly.pdbx_seq_one_letter_code
_entity_poly.pdbx_strand_id
1 'polypeptide(L)'
;MNTTTLKTPSSEHQPTPWWRVPHMWLVVGGPLVVVVAAIITAVIAVEGADPVLNKVDFERDLKAAQSLDGQARAEALIKLQPAHQARNHAASPVVPPSKE
;
A
#
# COMPACT_ATOMS: atom_id res chain seq x y z
N MET A 1 -33.85 -13.64 -74.82
CA MET A 1 -32.81 -12.78 -74.24
C MET A 1 -32.43 -13.33 -72.88
N ASN A 2 -31.21 -13.84 -72.75
CA ASN A 2 -30.66 -14.43 -71.53
C ASN A 2 -29.83 -13.36 -70.79
N THR A 3 -30.28 -12.96 -69.61
CA THR A 3 -29.58 -12.02 -68.73
C THR A 3 -28.58 -12.76 -67.86
N THR A 4 -27.30 -12.66 -68.21
CA THR A 4 -26.19 -13.15 -67.37
C THR A 4 -25.89 -12.12 -66.29
N THR A 5 -26.30 -12.39 -65.05
CA THR A 5 -25.91 -11.62 -63.87
C THR A 5 -24.43 -11.87 -63.55
N LEU A 6 -23.59 -10.84 -63.67
CA LEU A 6 -22.19 -10.89 -63.26
C LEU A 6 -22.10 -10.83 -61.72
N LYS A 7 -21.62 -11.92 -61.10
CA LYS A 7 -21.29 -11.97 -59.67
C LYS A 7 -19.89 -11.39 -59.48
N THR A 8 -19.80 -10.18 -58.93
CA THR A 8 -18.52 -9.59 -58.51
C THR A 8 -17.92 -10.44 -57.39
N PRO A 9 -16.67 -10.92 -57.50
CA PRO A 9 -16.02 -11.63 -56.41
C PRO A 9 -15.72 -10.63 -55.29
N SER A 10 -16.47 -10.72 -54.19
CA SER A 10 -16.10 -10.09 -52.92
C SER A 10 -14.84 -10.79 -52.40
N SER A 11 -13.70 -10.10 -52.44
CA SER A 11 -12.46 -10.58 -51.85
C SER A 11 -12.65 -10.65 -50.33
N GLU A 12 -12.81 -11.86 -49.79
CA GLU A 12 -12.93 -12.07 -48.34
C GLU A 12 -11.58 -11.80 -47.68
N HIS A 13 -11.38 -10.58 -47.21
CA HIS A 13 -10.26 -10.26 -46.35
C HIS A 13 -10.52 -10.90 -44.98
N GLN A 14 -9.91 -12.05 -44.73
CA GLN A 14 -9.98 -12.70 -43.43
C GLN A 14 -9.37 -11.76 -42.38
N PRO A 15 -10.07 -11.44 -41.28
CA PRO A 15 -9.56 -10.50 -40.29
C PRO A 15 -8.30 -11.05 -39.63
N THR A 16 -7.24 -10.22 -39.59
CA THR A 16 -6.00 -10.58 -38.91
C THR A 16 -6.27 -10.77 -37.42
N PRO A 17 -5.89 -11.91 -36.82
CA PRO A 17 -6.05 -12.12 -35.38
C PRO A 17 -5.28 -11.08 -34.56
N TRP A 18 -5.93 -10.55 -33.52
CA TRP A 18 -5.43 -9.39 -32.76
C TRP A 18 -4.04 -9.61 -32.14
N TRP A 19 -3.71 -10.84 -31.74
CA TRP A 19 -2.42 -11.18 -31.11
C TRP A 19 -1.24 -11.11 -32.09
N ARG A 20 -1.51 -11.07 -33.40
CA ARG A 20 -0.50 -10.89 -34.45
C ARG A 20 -0.17 -9.42 -34.69
N VAL A 21 -0.96 -8.48 -34.16
CA VAL A 21 -0.75 -7.04 -34.34
C VAL A 21 0.19 -6.52 -33.25
N PRO A 22 1.43 -6.08 -33.56
CA PRO A 22 2.41 -5.71 -32.53
C PRO A 22 1.94 -4.60 -31.60
N HIS A 23 1.21 -3.60 -32.12
CA HIS A 23 0.67 -2.49 -31.33
C HIS A 23 -0.31 -2.94 -30.25
N MET A 24 -1.00 -4.07 -30.42
CA MET A 24 -1.95 -4.59 -29.43
C MET A 24 -1.25 -4.95 -28.11
N TRP A 25 0.01 -5.40 -28.18
CA TRP A 25 0.82 -5.67 -27.00
C TRP A 25 1.18 -4.42 -26.19
N LEU A 26 1.21 -3.22 -26.79
CA LEU A 26 1.39 -1.99 -26.02
C LEU A 26 0.12 -1.66 -25.22
N VAL A 27 -1.05 -1.91 -25.79
CA VAL A 27 -2.36 -1.68 -25.15
C VAL A 27 -2.57 -2.62 -23.96
N VAL A 28 -2.20 -3.90 -24.09
CA VAL A 28 -2.31 -4.88 -23.01
C VAL A 28 -1.12 -4.82 -22.05
N GLY A 29 0.08 -4.59 -22.59
CA GLY A 29 1.33 -4.58 -21.85
C GLY A 29 1.41 -3.46 -20.83
N GLY A 30 0.96 -2.25 -21.17
CA GLY A 30 0.92 -1.12 -20.22
C GLY A 30 0.15 -1.46 -18.94
N PRO A 31 -1.14 -1.82 -19.02
CA PRO A 31 -1.93 -2.27 -17.88
C PRO A 31 -1.34 -3.49 -17.17
N LEU A 32 -0.83 -4.48 -17.91
CA LEU A 32 -0.24 -5.68 -17.33
C LEU A 32 0.99 -5.35 -16.46
N VAL A 33 1.86 -4.47 -16.93
CA VAL A 33 3.04 -4.01 -16.17
C VAL A 33 2.62 -3.32 -14.88
N VAL A 34 1.59 -2.47 -14.92
CA VAL A 34 1.08 -1.80 -13.71
C VAL A 34 0.50 -2.80 -12.71
N VAL A 35 -0.26 -3.80 -13.17
CA VAL A 35 -0.78 -4.87 -12.30
C VAL A 35 0.36 -5.63 -11.62
N VAL A 36 1.40 -6.00 -12.38
CA VAL A 36 2.58 -6.67 -11.82
C VAL A 36 3.29 -5.78 -10.80
N ALA A 37 3.51 -4.51 -11.12
CA ALA A 37 4.14 -3.54 -10.21
C ALA A 37 3.33 -3.35 -8.91
N ALA A 38 2.00 -3.29 -9.00
CA ALA A 38 1.12 -3.20 -7.85
C ALA A 38 1.21 -4.43 -6.95
N ILE A 39 1.26 -5.64 -7.52
CA ILE A 39 1.45 -6.89 -6.77
C ILE A 39 2.80 -6.88 -6.06
N ILE A 40 3.89 -6.53 -6.76
CA ILE A 40 5.23 -6.45 -6.15
C ILE A 40 5.22 -5.46 -4.98
N THR A 41 4.61 -4.30 -5.17
CA THR A 41 4.49 -3.27 -4.13
C THR A 41 3.70 -3.80 -2.93
N ALA A 42 2.60 -4.52 -3.18
CA ALA A 42 1.79 -5.13 -2.12
C ALA A 42 2.57 -6.21 -1.34
N VAL A 43 3.37 -7.04 -2.02
CA VAL A 43 4.23 -8.04 -1.37
C VAL A 43 5.24 -7.34 -0.45
N ILE A 44 5.95 -6.34 -0.95
CA ILE A 44 6.91 -5.56 -0.14
C ILE A 44 6.22 -4.91 1.05
N ALA A 45 5.00 -4.37 0.86
CA ALA A 45 4.25 -3.73 1.93
C ALA A 45 3.80 -4.72 3.01
N VAL A 46 3.44 -5.96 2.66
CA VAL A 46 3.03 -6.99 3.62
C VAL A 46 4.23 -7.56 4.37
N GLU A 47 5.33 -7.84 3.67
CA GLU A 47 6.55 -8.38 4.29
C GLU A 47 7.26 -7.36 5.18
N GLY A 48 7.25 -6.08 4.78
CA GLY A 48 7.83 -4.98 5.55
C GLY A 48 6.86 -4.30 6.52
N ALA A 49 5.66 -4.83 6.72
CA ALA A 49 4.70 -4.26 7.65
C ALA A 49 5.21 -4.40 9.09
N ASP A 50 5.28 -3.28 9.80
CA ASP A 50 5.57 -3.27 11.24
C ASP A 50 4.47 -4.07 11.97
N PRO A 51 4.81 -5.06 12.82
CA PRO A 51 3.82 -5.81 13.59
C PRO A 51 2.88 -4.88 14.37
N VAL A 52 1.60 -5.24 14.38
CA VAL A 52 0.60 -4.53 15.18
C VAL A 52 0.96 -4.66 16.66
N LEU A 53 1.02 -3.51 17.35
CA LEU A 53 1.34 -3.46 18.78
C LEU A 53 0.39 -4.37 19.57
N ASN A 54 0.96 -5.30 20.33
CA ASN A 54 0.17 -6.20 21.15
C ASN A 54 -0.42 -5.43 22.33
N LYS A 55 -1.76 -5.47 22.48
CA LYS A 55 -2.46 -4.76 23.55
C LYS A 55 -2.03 -5.22 24.94
N VAL A 56 -1.75 -6.50 25.11
CA VAL A 56 -1.34 -7.07 26.41
C VAL A 56 0.05 -6.56 26.79
N ASP A 57 0.98 -6.55 25.85
CA ASP A 57 2.33 -6.03 26.09
C ASP A 57 2.30 -4.53 26.39
N PHE A 58 1.50 -3.77 25.63
CA PHE A 58 1.31 -2.35 25.87
C PHE A 58 0.69 -2.05 27.25
N GLU A 59 -0.35 -2.78 27.65
CA GLU A 59 -0.98 -2.63 28.98
C GLU A 59 -0.03 -3.02 30.11
N ARG A 60 0.78 -4.07 29.93
CA ARG A 60 1.81 -4.48 30.88
C ARG A 60 2.83 -3.36 31.08
N ASP A 61 3.35 -2.83 29.98
CA ASP A 61 4.39 -1.80 30.02
C ASP A 61 3.84 -0.47 30.55
N LEU A 62 2.56 -0.16 30.28
CA LEU A 62 1.85 0.97 30.90
C LEU A 62 1.72 0.81 32.42
N LYS A 63 1.29 -0.36 32.90
CA LYS A 63 1.19 -0.62 34.35
C LYS A 63 2.56 -0.54 35.02
N ALA A 64 3.60 -1.07 34.38
CA ALA A 64 4.97 -0.96 34.86
C ALA A 64 5.40 0.51 34.95
N ALA A 65 5.14 1.32 33.92
CA ALA A 65 5.42 2.75 33.93
C ALA A 65 4.66 3.50 35.03
N GLN A 66 3.40 3.14 35.29
CA GLN A 66 2.57 3.74 36.34
C GLN A 66 3.04 3.39 37.76
N SER A 67 3.72 2.25 37.94
CA SER A 67 4.26 1.82 39.23
C SER A 67 5.57 2.48 39.63
N LEU A 68 6.22 3.19 38.70
CA LEU A 68 7.41 4.00 38.98
C LEU A 68 7.03 5.33 39.61
N ASP A 69 7.98 5.98 40.27
CA ASP A 69 7.81 7.31 40.86
C ASP A 69 8.75 8.35 40.25
N GLY A 70 8.33 9.62 40.36
CA GLY A 70 9.12 10.77 39.95
C GLY A 70 9.52 10.76 38.47
N GLN A 71 10.79 11.09 38.21
CA GLN A 71 11.32 11.23 36.85
C GLN A 71 11.28 9.93 36.04
N ALA A 72 11.52 8.79 36.70
CA ALA A 72 11.51 7.48 36.06
C ALA A 72 10.14 7.14 35.44
N ARG A 73 9.05 7.53 36.13
CA ARG A 73 7.69 7.40 35.60
C ARG A 73 7.45 8.29 34.38
N ALA A 74 7.87 9.56 34.45
CA ALA A 74 7.67 10.51 33.36
C ALA A 74 8.36 10.02 32.08
N GLU A 75 9.61 9.54 32.17
CA GLU A 75 10.36 9.01 31.04
C GLU A 75 9.72 7.75 30.45
N ALA A 76 9.27 6.82 31.29
CA ALA A 76 8.61 5.60 30.84
C ALA A 76 7.30 5.90 30.10
N LEU A 77 6.51 6.84 30.58
CA LEU A 77 5.26 7.26 29.93
C LEU A 77 5.50 8.00 28.61
N ILE A 78 6.60 8.78 28.50
CA ILE A 78 6.98 9.44 27.23
C ILE A 78 7.28 8.41 26.13
N LYS A 79 7.97 7.31 26.48
CA LYS A 79 8.30 6.24 25.52
C LYS A 79 7.06 5.50 24.99
N LEU A 80 5.97 5.49 25.75
CA LEU A 80 4.71 4.84 25.40
C LEU A 80 3.71 5.79 24.70
N GLN A 81 4.11 7.03 24.41
CA GLN A 81 3.20 7.98 23.75
C GLN A 81 2.85 7.56 22.32
N PRO A 82 1.59 7.72 21.89
CA PRO A 82 1.20 7.52 20.51
C PRO A 82 2.03 8.38 19.56
N ALA A 83 2.41 7.82 18.40
CA ALA A 83 3.27 8.50 17.42
C ALA A 83 2.75 9.89 17.00
N HIS A 84 1.42 10.08 16.95
CA HIS A 84 0.83 11.37 16.62
C HIS A 84 0.99 12.43 17.73
N GLN A 85 1.01 12.01 19.01
CA GLN A 85 1.22 12.89 20.15
C GLN A 85 2.71 13.20 20.34
N ALA A 86 3.58 12.20 20.17
CA ALA A 86 5.03 12.36 20.34
C ALA A 86 5.63 13.39 19.36
N ARG A 87 5.05 13.53 18.16
CA ARG A 87 5.52 14.51 17.16
C ARG A 87 5.04 15.95 17.43
N ASN A 88 4.03 16.13 18.27
CA ASN A 88 3.44 17.44 18.55
C ASN A 88 3.71 17.83 20.00
N HIS A 89 4.67 18.73 20.22
CA HIS A 89 5.00 19.25 21.56
C HIS A 89 3.81 19.91 22.26
N ALA A 90 2.86 20.49 21.52
CA ALA A 90 1.64 21.08 22.06
C ALA A 90 0.56 20.05 22.43
N ALA A 91 0.66 18.81 21.95
CA ALA A 91 -0.31 17.74 22.18
C ALA A 91 0.24 16.61 23.07
N SER A 92 1.50 16.71 23.52
CA SER A 92 2.08 15.76 24.48
C SER A 92 1.44 15.97 25.85
N PRO A 93 0.79 14.94 26.45
CA PRO A 93 0.24 15.04 27.80
C PRO A 93 1.32 14.98 28.88
N VAL A 94 2.57 14.65 28.54
CA VAL A 94 3.70 14.53 29.49
C VAL A 94 4.72 15.63 29.22
N VAL A 95 4.99 16.45 30.24
CA VAL A 95 6.02 17.50 30.21
C VAL A 95 7.36 16.88 30.62
N PRO A 96 8.44 17.06 29.84
CA PRO A 96 9.76 16.55 30.22
C PRO A 96 10.21 17.17 31.55
N PRO A 97 10.85 16.39 32.44
CA PRO A 97 11.31 16.92 33.72
C PRO A 97 12.33 18.04 33.50
N SER A 98 12.23 19.11 34.29
CA SER A 98 13.24 20.15 34.34
C SER A 98 14.58 19.53 34.74
N LYS A 99 15.59 19.65 33.88
CA LYS A 99 16.97 19.39 34.27
C LYS A 99 17.38 20.51 35.23
N GLU A 100 17.56 20.18 36.50
CA GLU A 100 18.31 21.03 37.43
C GLU A 100 19.81 20.96 37.13
#